data_AF-A0A1I5H0M4-F1
#
_entry.id   AF-A0A1I5H0M4-F1
#
_cell.length_a   1.000
_cell.length_b   1.000
_cell.length_c   1.000
_cell.angle_alpha   90.00
_cell.angle_beta   90.00
_cell.angle_gamma   90.00
#
_symmetry.space_group_name_H-M   'P 1'
#
loop_
_entity.id
_entity.type
_entity.pdbx_description
1 polymer ?
#
loop_
_entity_poly.entity_id
_entity_poly.type
_entity_poly.pdbx_seq_one_letter_code
_entity_poly.pdbx_strand_id
1 'polypeptide(L)'
;MTISKELLDELMERMLGAELTAAPSGGSVLDLVYQEADGCLQDGDAANFENKIVLSIATRLRAEQYMLGRINDPSLPGDIAGNQTTELLKRFRHDFPGDVAIPTMDRVVLMTPENIHLNSFMYEPILDMSDEHLRKIYGDVTAL
;
A
#
# COMPACT_ATOMS: atom_id res chain seq x y z
N MET A 1 0.56 7.63 11.11
CA MET A 1 -0.32 6.44 11.16
C MET A 1 0.50 5.31 11.74
N THR A 2 0.14 4.76 12.90
CA THR A 2 0.85 3.64 13.51
C THR A 2 -0.17 2.55 13.77
N ILE A 3 -0.01 1.41 13.11
CA ILE A 3 -0.82 0.20 13.36
C ILE A 3 0.01 -0.68 14.28
N SER A 4 -0.52 -1.00 15.45
CA SER A 4 0.13 -1.93 16.38
C SER A 4 -0.06 -3.37 15.92
N LYS A 5 0.90 -4.22 16.24
CA LYS A 5 0.87 -5.62 15.86
C LYS A 5 -0.31 -6.35 16.51
N GLU A 6 -0.62 -6.00 17.76
CA GLU A 6 -1.70 -6.62 18.54
C GLU A 6 -3.06 -6.41 17.88
N LEU A 7 -3.34 -5.19 17.38
CA LEU A 7 -4.59 -4.90 16.68
C LEU A 7 -4.69 -5.68 15.37
N LEU A 8 -3.58 -5.85 14.65
CA LEU A 8 -3.56 -6.64 13.42
C LEU A 8 -3.80 -8.12 13.73
N ASP A 9 -3.14 -8.67 14.75
CA ASP A 9 -3.31 -10.06 15.17
C ASP A 9 -4.79 -10.32 15.50
N GLU A 10 -5.44 -9.48 16.31
CA GLU A 10 -6.87 -9.59 16.63
C GLU A 10 -7.78 -9.57 15.38
N LEU A 11 -7.50 -8.67 14.44
CA LEU A 11 -8.27 -8.56 13.19
C LEU A 11 -8.10 -9.81 12.33
N MET A 12 -6.87 -10.32 12.22
CA MET A 12 -6.53 -11.47 11.39
C MET A 12 -7.07 -12.77 12.00
N GLU A 13 -6.98 -12.96 13.30
CA GLU A 13 -7.61 -14.10 14.00
C GLU A 13 -9.12 -14.11 13.79
N ARG A 14 -9.76 -12.93 13.86
CA ARG A 14 -11.19 -12.79 13.56
C ARG A 14 -11.54 -13.13 12.11
N MET A 15 -10.68 -12.77 11.15
CA MET A 15 -10.93 -13.07 9.74
C MET A 15 -10.64 -14.53 9.36
N LEU A 16 -9.57 -15.10 9.88
CA LEU A 16 -9.06 -16.42 9.52
C LEU A 16 -9.61 -17.55 10.40
N GLY A 17 -10.12 -17.23 11.59
CA GLY A 17 -10.61 -18.21 12.56
C GLY A 17 -9.51 -19.09 13.16
N ALA A 18 -8.26 -18.62 13.16
CA ALA A 18 -7.09 -19.35 13.64
C ALA A 18 -6.23 -18.45 14.53
N GLU A 19 -5.69 -19.01 15.62
CA GLU A 19 -4.76 -18.32 16.52
C GLU A 19 -3.44 -18.01 15.82
N LEU A 20 -2.95 -16.78 15.96
CA LEU A 20 -1.65 -16.37 15.45
C LEU A 20 -0.58 -16.54 16.53
N THR A 21 0.54 -17.20 16.19
CA THR A 21 1.65 -17.48 17.13
C THR A 21 2.90 -16.66 16.84
N ALA A 22 2.79 -15.59 16.04
CA ALA A 22 3.94 -14.81 15.60
C ALA A 22 4.62 -14.09 16.78
N ALA A 23 5.96 -14.18 16.86
CA ALA A 23 6.75 -13.53 17.90
C ALA A 23 6.60 -12.00 17.86
N PRO A 24 6.68 -11.29 19.01
CA PRO A 24 6.66 -9.82 19.02
C PRO A 24 7.84 -9.27 18.21
N SER A 25 7.54 -8.46 17.20
CA SER A 25 8.52 -7.64 16.51
C SER A 25 8.53 -6.26 17.16
N GLY A 26 9.70 -5.65 17.31
CA GLY A 26 9.84 -4.30 17.89
C GLY A 26 9.45 -3.16 16.95
N GLY A 27 8.95 -3.47 15.74
CA GLY A 27 8.58 -2.51 14.70
C GLY A 27 7.07 -2.33 14.56
N SER A 28 6.65 -1.28 13.88
CA SER A 28 5.24 -1.10 13.51
C SER A 28 4.83 -2.11 12.44
N VAL A 29 3.52 -2.35 12.30
CA VAL A 29 3.00 -3.20 11.20
C VAL A 29 3.40 -2.65 9.83
N LEU A 30 3.51 -1.31 9.69
CA LEU A 30 3.98 -0.69 8.45
C LEU A 30 5.41 -1.10 8.13
N ASP A 31 6.29 -1.17 9.14
CA ASP A 31 7.67 -1.58 8.94
C ASP A 31 7.75 -3.02 8.44
N LEU A 32 6.89 -3.91 8.95
CA LEU A 32 6.79 -5.29 8.46
C LEU A 32 6.32 -5.34 7.00
N VAL A 33 5.27 -4.59 6.65
CA VAL A 33 4.77 -4.53 5.26
C VAL A 33 5.84 -4.03 4.30
N TYR A 34 6.60 -3.00 4.69
CA TYR A 34 7.69 -2.49 3.86
C TYR A 34 8.87 -3.46 3.77
N GLN A 35 9.22 -4.15 4.87
CA GLN A 35 10.24 -5.18 4.85
C GLN A 35 9.87 -6.32 3.90
N GLU A 36 8.63 -6.78 3.92
CA GLU A 36 8.14 -7.81 2.99
C GLU A 36 8.16 -7.30 1.54
N ALA A 37 7.71 -6.07 1.29
CA ALA A 37 7.75 -5.47 -0.05
C ALA A 37 9.18 -5.31 -0.60
N ASP A 38 10.13 -4.92 0.25
CA ASP A 38 11.55 -4.84 -0.09
C ASP A 38 12.13 -6.24 -0.38
N GLY A 39 11.66 -7.27 0.34
CA GLY A 39 11.96 -8.68 0.06
C GLY A 39 11.46 -9.12 -1.32
N CYS A 40 10.21 -8.77 -1.67
CA CYS A 40 9.63 -9.05 -2.98
C CYS A 40 10.49 -8.49 -4.12
N LEU A 41 11.17 -7.35 -3.94
CA LEU A 41 12.07 -6.77 -4.96
C LEU A 41 13.27 -7.64 -5.30
N GLN A 42 13.70 -8.53 -4.40
CA GLN A 42 14.85 -9.42 -4.59
C GLN A 42 14.46 -10.77 -5.20
N ASP A 43 13.18 -11.13 -5.18
CA ASP A 43 12.67 -12.33 -5.83
C ASP A 43 12.78 -12.20 -7.34
N GLY A 44 13.22 -13.26 -8.03
CA GLY A 44 13.29 -13.28 -9.50
C GLY A 44 11.93 -13.11 -10.18
N ASP A 45 11.93 -12.87 -11.49
CA ASP A 45 10.77 -12.60 -12.38
C ASP A 45 9.72 -13.74 -12.48
N ALA A 46 9.67 -14.66 -11.52
CA ALA A 46 8.56 -15.59 -11.43
C ALA A 46 7.30 -14.79 -11.10
N ALA A 47 6.25 -14.96 -11.91
CA ALA A 47 4.94 -14.35 -11.71
C ALA A 47 4.32 -14.82 -10.37
N ASN A 48 4.76 -14.18 -9.28
CA ASN A 48 4.35 -14.47 -7.92
C ASN A 48 3.21 -13.52 -7.57
N PHE A 49 2.00 -14.07 -7.48
CA PHE A 49 0.79 -13.29 -7.26
C PHE A 49 0.79 -12.65 -5.88
N GLU A 50 1.32 -13.35 -4.89
CA GLU A 50 1.48 -12.90 -3.52
C GLU A 50 2.38 -11.65 -3.47
N ASN A 51 3.50 -11.66 -4.21
CA ASN A 51 4.37 -10.50 -4.32
C ASN A 51 3.66 -9.29 -4.93
N LYS A 52 2.80 -9.50 -5.94
CA LYS A 52 2.01 -8.40 -6.52
C LYS A 52 1.03 -7.79 -5.51
N ILE A 53 0.42 -8.61 -4.66
CA ILE A 53 -0.46 -8.13 -3.58
C ILE A 53 0.33 -7.30 -2.59
N VAL A 54 1.47 -7.82 -2.12
CA VAL A 54 2.35 -7.14 -1.15
C VAL A 54 2.81 -5.79 -1.72
N LEU A 55 3.34 -5.78 -2.94
CA LEU A 55 3.80 -4.56 -3.61
C LEU A 55 2.66 -3.55 -3.81
N SER A 56 1.46 -4.01 -4.18
CA SER A 56 0.29 -3.13 -4.36
C SER A 56 -0.11 -2.42 -3.07
N ILE A 57 -0.20 -3.19 -1.97
CA ILE A 57 -0.54 -2.66 -0.64
C ILE A 57 0.55 -1.71 -0.15
N ALA A 58 1.82 -2.12 -0.20
CA ALA A 58 2.95 -1.33 0.27
C ALA A 58 3.10 -0.02 -0.51
N THR A 59 2.90 -0.05 -1.84
CA THR A 59 2.95 1.15 -2.69
C THR A 59 1.90 2.17 -2.28
N ARG A 60 0.65 1.76 -2.04
CA ARG A 60 -0.39 2.67 -1.53
C ARG A 60 -0.03 3.24 -0.18
N LEU A 61 0.38 2.40 0.77
CA LEU A 61 0.75 2.86 2.10
C LEU A 61 1.91 3.87 2.08
N ARG A 62 2.94 3.66 1.24
CA ARG A 62 4.03 4.63 1.07
C ARG A 62 3.53 5.95 0.49
N ALA A 63 2.70 5.90 -0.55
CA ALA A 63 2.11 7.08 -1.17
C ALA A 63 1.27 7.90 -0.18
N GLU A 64 0.45 7.22 0.62
CA GLU A 64 -0.37 7.84 1.67
C GLU A 64 0.49 8.42 2.80
N GLN A 65 1.53 7.69 3.23
CA GLN A 65 2.49 8.19 4.23
C GLN A 65 3.16 9.49 3.75
N TYR A 66 3.59 9.54 2.49
CA TYR A 66 4.16 10.72 1.88
C TYR A 66 3.15 11.89 1.87
N MET A 67 1.96 11.67 1.32
CA MET A 67 0.93 12.72 1.21
C MET A 67 0.49 13.24 2.58
N LEU A 68 0.24 12.35 3.54
CA LEU A 68 -0.12 12.72 4.91
C LEU A 68 1.00 13.48 5.61
N GLY A 69 2.26 13.08 5.43
CA GLY A 69 3.40 13.79 5.97
C GLY A 69 3.55 15.20 5.41
N ARG A 70 3.26 15.37 4.11
CA ARG A 70 3.29 16.68 3.45
C ARG A 70 2.11 17.58 3.87
N ILE A 71 0.88 17.04 3.91
CA ILE A 71 -0.32 17.79 4.32
C ILE A 71 -0.25 18.15 5.80
N ASN A 72 0.27 17.25 6.63
CA ASN A 72 0.49 17.43 8.07
C ASN A 72 -0.79 17.81 8.84
N ASP A 73 -1.92 17.21 8.46
CA ASP A 73 -3.23 17.38 9.08
C ASP A 73 -3.64 16.07 9.80
N PRO A 74 -3.64 16.04 11.15
CA PRO A 74 -3.87 14.80 11.91
C PRO A 74 -5.32 14.34 11.92
N SER A 75 -6.32 15.18 11.58
CA SER A 75 -7.72 14.73 11.52
C SER A 75 -8.04 14.01 10.22
N LEU A 76 -7.30 14.34 9.16
CA LEU A 76 -7.58 13.92 7.79
C LEU A 76 -7.77 12.40 7.60
N PRO A 77 -6.97 11.50 8.21
CA PRO A 77 -7.18 10.06 8.06
C PRO A 77 -8.52 9.58 8.63
N GLY A 78 -9.02 10.23 9.69
CA GLY A 78 -10.30 9.88 10.32
C GLY A 78 -11.52 10.38 9.54
N ASP A 79 -11.32 11.37 8.67
CA ASP A 79 -12.39 12.01 7.90
C ASP A 79 -12.68 11.29 6.57
N ILE A 80 -11.81 10.36 6.14
CA ILE A 80 -11.95 9.66 4.87
C ILE A 80 -12.62 8.29 5.09
N ALA A 81 -13.85 8.14 4.59
CA ALA A 81 -14.63 6.91 4.76
C ALA A 81 -14.34 5.80 3.73
N GLY A 82 -13.56 6.08 2.69
CA GLY A 82 -13.18 5.12 1.65
C GLY A 82 -12.40 5.75 0.51
N ASN A 83 -11.78 4.91 -0.33
CA ASN A 83 -10.88 5.32 -1.42
C ASN A 83 -9.78 6.28 -0.93
N GLN A 84 -9.16 5.92 0.20
CA GLN A 84 -8.23 6.76 0.95
C GLN A 84 -7.12 7.34 0.09
N THR A 85 -6.47 6.54 -0.75
CA THR A 85 -5.34 7.00 -1.57
C THR A 85 -5.81 8.07 -2.56
N THR A 86 -7.00 7.89 -3.13
CA THR A 86 -7.58 8.83 -4.11
C THR A 86 -8.01 10.14 -3.45
N GLU A 87 -8.67 10.09 -2.30
CA GLU A 87 -9.10 11.29 -1.57
C GLU A 87 -7.88 12.08 -1.04
N LEU A 88 -6.86 11.38 -0.54
CA LEU A 88 -5.59 12.01 -0.16
C LEU A 88 -4.92 12.69 -1.35
N LEU A 89 -4.92 12.07 -2.53
CA LEU A 89 -4.35 12.67 -3.74
C LEU A 89 -5.12 13.91 -4.20
N LYS A 90 -6.45 13.93 -4.08
CA LYS A 90 -7.26 15.13 -4.36
C LYS A 90 -6.89 16.27 -3.42
N ARG A 91 -6.80 16.00 -2.11
CA ARG A 91 -6.38 16.98 -1.10
C ARG A 91 -4.95 17.45 -1.35
N PHE A 92 -4.02 16.54 -1.62
CA PHE A 92 -2.62 16.85 -1.88
C PHE A 92 -2.46 17.78 -3.09
N ARG A 93 -3.20 17.56 -4.19
CA ARG A 93 -3.18 18.46 -5.35
C ARG A 93 -3.73 19.85 -5.05
N HIS A 94 -4.78 19.92 -4.23
CA HIS A 94 -5.36 21.19 -3.83
C HIS A 94 -4.35 22.01 -3.02
N ASP A 95 -3.67 21.37 -2.07
CA ASP A 95 -2.74 22.05 -1.16
C ASP A 95 -1.37 22.32 -1.79
N PHE A 96 -0.91 21.47 -2.71
CA PHE A 96 0.39 21.54 -3.37
C PHE A 96 0.28 21.47 -4.90
N PRO A 97 -0.37 22.45 -5.55
CA PRO A 97 -0.53 22.43 -6.99
C PRO A 97 0.84 22.49 -7.69
N GLY A 98 1.13 21.49 -8.53
CA GLY A 98 2.38 21.40 -9.29
C GLY A 98 3.52 20.68 -8.57
N ASP A 99 3.27 20.04 -7.42
CA ASP A 99 4.28 19.18 -6.78
C ASP A 99 4.73 18.04 -7.71
N VAL A 100 6.04 17.80 -7.74
CA VAL A 100 6.68 16.81 -8.62
C VAL A 100 6.31 15.37 -8.29
N ALA A 101 5.77 15.10 -7.09
CA ALA A 101 5.30 13.79 -6.69
C ALA A 101 3.92 13.44 -7.29
N ILE A 102 3.14 14.43 -7.75
CA ILE A 102 1.77 14.22 -8.25
C ILE A 102 1.70 13.16 -9.36
N PRO A 103 2.55 13.20 -10.42
CA PRO A 103 2.51 12.19 -11.47
C PRO A 103 2.81 10.77 -10.96
N THR A 104 3.66 10.64 -9.93
CA THR A 104 3.93 9.35 -9.29
C THR A 104 2.67 8.87 -8.56
N MET A 105 2.01 9.73 -7.79
CA MET A 105 0.76 9.37 -7.08
C MET A 105 -0.39 9.02 -8.04
N ASP A 106 -0.47 9.67 -9.20
CA ASP A 106 -1.40 9.30 -10.28
C ASP A 106 -1.20 7.86 -10.72
N ARG A 107 0.06 7.47 -10.94
CA ARG A 107 0.40 6.10 -11.32
C ARG A 107 0.07 5.11 -10.21
N VAL A 108 0.31 5.47 -8.94
CA VAL A 108 -0.10 4.63 -7.81
C VAL A 108 -1.60 4.34 -7.89
N VAL A 109 -2.46 5.37 -7.91
CA VAL A 109 -3.92 5.19 -7.94
C VAL A 109 -4.38 4.38 -9.16
N LEU A 110 -3.74 4.57 -10.31
CA LEU A 110 -4.06 3.81 -11.53
C LEU A 110 -3.65 2.34 -11.45
N MET A 111 -2.51 2.05 -10.83
CA MET A 111 -1.87 0.74 -10.87
C MET A 111 -2.25 -0.15 -9.70
N THR A 112 -2.64 0.44 -8.57
CA THR A 112 -2.98 -0.28 -7.34
C THR A 112 -4.43 0.06 -6.94
N PRO A 113 -5.43 -0.62 -7.52
CA PRO A 113 -6.82 -0.37 -7.17
C PRO A 113 -7.07 -0.59 -5.67
N GLU A 114 -7.97 0.22 -5.11
CA GLU A 114 -8.33 0.15 -3.68
C GLU A 114 -8.87 -1.22 -3.27
N ASN A 115 -9.72 -1.80 -4.13
CA ASN A 115 -10.27 -3.14 -3.98
C ASN A 115 -9.48 -4.11 -4.85
N ILE A 116 -8.83 -5.07 -4.20
CA ILE A 116 -8.20 -6.21 -4.84
C ILE A 116 -9.23 -7.34 -4.82
N HIS A 117 -9.74 -7.76 -5.99
CA HIS A 117 -10.48 -9.01 -6.04
C HIS A 117 -9.43 -10.14 -6.14
N LEU A 118 -9.73 -11.30 -5.56
CA LEU A 118 -8.79 -12.44 -5.54
C LEU A 118 -9.30 -13.60 -6.40
N ASN A 119 -10.42 -13.38 -7.09
CA ASN A 119 -11.06 -14.40 -7.93
C ASN A 119 -10.58 -14.26 -9.37
N SER A 120 -9.76 -15.21 -9.81
CA SER A 120 -9.15 -15.25 -11.15
C SER A 120 -10.11 -15.51 -12.32
N PHE A 121 -11.43 -15.53 -12.10
CA PHE A 121 -12.42 -15.77 -13.16
C PHE A 121 -12.79 -14.50 -13.95
N MET A 122 -12.21 -13.34 -13.61
CA MET A 122 -12.18 -12.14 -14.45
C MET A 122 -10.79 -11.51 -14.45
N TYR A 123 -10.44 -10.89 -15.58
CA TYR A 123 -9.22 -10.10 -15.77
C TYR A 123 -9.21 -8.91 -14.81
N GLU A 124 -8.40 -9.00 -13.76
CA GLU A 124 -8.16 -7.88 -12.86
C GLU A 124 -6.93 -7.07 -13.26
N PRO A 125 -6.92 -5.75 -13.04
CA PRO A 125 -5.77 -4.91 -13.33
C PRO A 125 -4.46 -5.41 -12.70
N ILE A 126 -4.48 -5.96 -11.48
CA ILE A 126 -3.28 -6.50 -10.81
C ILE A 126 -2.81 -7.83 -11.42
N LEU A 127 -3.75 -8.65 -11.91
CA LEU A 127 -3.42 -9.90 -12.61
C LEU A 127 -2.76 -9.59 -13.96
N ASP A 128 -3.27 -8.59 -14.68
CA ASP A 128 -2.78 -8.17 -16.00
C ASP A 128 -1.56 -7.24 -15.95
N MET A 129 -1.27 -6.62 -14.80
CA MET A 129 -0.09 -5.78 -14.62
C MET A 129 1.17 -6.64 -14.53
N SER A 130 2.22 -6.27 -15.27
CA SER A 130 3.52 -6.94 -15.12
C SER A 130 4.09 -6.67 -13.72
N ASP A 131 4.74 -7.69 -13.18
CA ASP A 131 5.45 -7.60 -11.89
C ASP A 131 6.50 -6.46 -11.92
N GLU A 132 7.21 -6.31 -13.03
CA GLU A 132 8.16 -5.22 -13.28
C GLU A 132 7.54 -3.82 -13.07
N HIS A 133 6.31 -3.61 -13.55
CA HIS A 133 5.64 -2.32 -13.38
C HIS A 133 5.32 -2.02 -11.91
N LEU A 134 4.90 -3.03 -11.12
CA LEU A 134 4.63 -2.89 -9.69
C LEU A 134 5.92 -2.63 -8.90
N ARG A 135 7.00 -3.35 -9.21
CA ARG A 135 8.33 -3.10 -8.62
C ARG A 135 8.81 -1.69 -8.91
N LYS A 136 8.67 -1.25 -10.16
CA LYS A 136 9.07 0.09 -10.58
C LYS A 136 8.31 1.17 -9.82
N ILE A 137 6.98 1.09 -9.75
CA ILE A 137 6.20 2.14 -9.06
C ILE A 137 6.46 2.13 -7.56
N TYR A 138 6.64 0.95 -6.94
CA TYR A 138 7.04 0.87 -5.52
C TYR A 138 8.39 1.56 -5.28
N GLY A 139 9.38 1.31 -6.15
CA GLY A 139 10.68 1.98 -6.10
C GLY A 139 10.58 3.50 -6.32
N ASP A 140 9.80 3.94 -7.31
CA ASP A 140 9.57 5.35 -7.62
C ASP A 140 8.96 6.09 -6.42
N VAL A 141 7.99 5.49 -5.71
CA VAL A 141 7.35 6.09 -4.53
C VAL A 141 8.28 6.08 -3.32
N THR A 142 9.08 5.03 -3.14
CA THR A 142 10.03 4.92 -2.01
C THR A 142 11.16 5.95 -2.12
N ALA A 143 11.45 6.44 -3.32
CA ALA A 143 12.48 7.46 -3.56
C ALA A 143 11.99 8.91 -3.34
N LEU A 144 10.72 9.13 -3.01
CA LEU A 144 10.13 10.46 -2.72
C LEU A 144 10.39 10.90 -1.27
#